data_AF-A0A348NHS7-F1
#
_entry.id   AF-A0A348NHS7-F1
#
_cell.length_a   1.000
_cell.length_b   1.000
_cell.length_c   1.000
_cell.angle_alpha   90.00
_cell.angle_beta   90.00
_cell.angle_gamma   90.00
#
_symmetry.space_group_name_H-M   'P 1'
#
loop_
_entity.id
_entity.type
_entity.pdbx_description
1 polymer ?
#
loop_
_entity_poly.entity_id
_entity_poly.type
_entity_poly.pdbx_seq_one_letter_code
_entity_poly.pdbx_strand_id
1 'polypeptide(L)'
;MKRMKRVLKTIKKNLGGWSIMLPSLFLFAFFVWVPLLKNVRLSFFDVVNYQQIGAFVGFDNYAAIFRDPQFTGALWNTVQYVFWSLAIGFILPIGLAVLLNEVVHFKGFFRTFLNVPNFIPGIAATAIWIYFFKSEDNGVLNSLFGGEAISWFYDPPWSAIPLIVLTMTWKGAGATMLIYLAALQTIDPTQYEAARIE
;
A
#
# COMPACT_ATOMS: atom_id res chain seq x y z
N MET A 1 -6.94 -37.03 25.56
CA MET A 1 -6.09 -38.03 24.87
C MET A 1 -6.54 -38.39 23.44
N LYS A 2 -7.83 -38.67 23.15
CA LYS A 2 -8.32 -39.01 21.79
C LYS A 2 -8.12 -37.89 20.74
N ARG A 3 -8.19 -36.61 21.12
CA ARG A 3 -8.03 -35.45 20.23
C ARG A 3 -6.59 -35.32 19.68
N MET A 4 -5.59 -35.53 20.53
CA MET A 4 -4.16 -35.48 20.16
C MET A 4 -3.80 -36.57 19.14
N LYS A 5 -4.29 -37.80 19.35
CA LYS A 5 -4.09 -38.92 18.41
C LYS A 5 -4.73 -38.66 17.04
N ARG A 6 -5.84 -37.92 16.99
CA ARG A 6 -6.53 -37.53 15.75
C ARG A 6 -5.72 -36.51 14.97
N VAL A 7 -5.14 -35.51 15.65
CA VAL A 7 -4.25 -34.51 15.05
C VAL A 7 -3.01 -35.16 14.45
N LEU A 8 -2.33 -36.04 15.21
CA LEU A 8 -1.15 -36.76 14.73
C LEU A 8 -1.45 -37.65 13.51
N LYS A 9 -2.63 -38.27 13.45
CA LYS A 9 -3.07 -39.07 12.29
C LYS A 9 -3.29 -38.19 11.05
N THR A 10 -3.86 -37.00 11.22
CA THR A 10 -4.04 -36.02 10.13
C THR A 10 -2.71 -35.44 9.65
N ILE A 11 -1.77 -35.14 10.56
CA ILE A 11 -0.43 -34.66 10.21
C ILE A 11 0.32 -35.72 9.40
N LYS A 12 0.28 -36.99 9.82
CA LYS A 12 0.89 -38.09 9.06
C LYS A 12 0.24 -38.30 7.68
N LYS A 13 -1.08 -38.13 7.58
CA LYS A 13 -1.80 -38.21 6.29
C LYS A 13 -1.39 -37.08 5.32
N ASN A 14 -1.09 -35.90 5.85
CA ASN A 14 -0.77 -34.71 5.06
C ASN A 14 0.72 -34.33 5.13
N LEU A 15 1.60 -35.29 5.45
CA LEU A 15 3.02 -35.02 5.71
C LEU A 15 3.68 -34.33 4.51
N GLY A 16 3.33 -34.71 3.28
CA GLY A 16 3.84 -34.06 2.07
C GLY A 16 3.46 -32.59 1.97
N GLY A 17 2.22 -32.23 2.32
CA GLY A 17 1.78 -30.83 2.35
C GLY A 17 2.52 -30.02 3.43
N TRP A 18 2.71 -30.60 4.61
CA TRP A 18 3.50 -29.97 5.67
C TRP A 18 4.96 -29.78 5.27
N SER A 19 5.59 -30.76 4.62
CA SER A 19 6.98 -30.64 4.15
C SER A 19 7.18 -29.50 3.15
N ILE A 20 6.19 -29.22 2.30
CA ILE A 20 6.23 -28.09 1.35
C ILE A 20 6.04 -26.75 2.08
N MET A 21 5.20 -26.71 3.11
CA MET A 21 4.92 -25.49 3.88
C MET A 21 6.00 -25.16 4.92
N LEU A 22 6.71 -26.16 5.45
CA LEU A 22 7.66 -25.97 6.54
C LEU A 22 8.76 -24.94 6.23
N PRO A 23 9.40 -24.92 5.04
CA PRO A 23 10.39 -23.91 4.70
C PRO A 23 9.82 -22.48 4.69
N SER A 24 8.64 -22.27 4.12
CA SER A 24 8.02 -20.94 4.07
C SER A 24 7.57 -20.45 5.45
N LEU A 25 7.02 -21.35 6.28
CA LEU A 25 6.68 -21.07 7.67
C LEU A 25 7.91 -20.73 8.50
N PHE A 26 9.01 -21.45 8.29
CA PHE A 26 10.28 -21.18 8.97
C PHE A 26 10.82 -19.80 8.60
N LEU A 27 10.88 -19.48 7.31
CA LEU A 27 11.32 -18.16 6.84
C LEU A 27 10.42 -17.05 7.38
N PHE A 28 9.09 -17.23 7.36
CA PHE A 28 8.14 -16.26 7.91
C PHE A 28 8.32 -16.07 9.42
N ALA A 29 8.48 -17.16 10.18
CA ALA A 29 8.77 -17.11 11.60
C ALA A 29 10.07 -16.34 11.89
N PHE A 30 11.14 -16.67 11.16
CA PHE A 30 12.46 -16.11 11.41
C PHE A 30 12.59 -14.65 10.96
N PHE A 31 12.07 -14.30 9.77
CA PHE A 31 12.24 -12.96 9.20
C PHE A 31 11.13 -11.97 9.57
N VAL A 32 9.95 -12.43 10.01
CA VAL A 32 8.83 -11.55 10.37
C VAL A 32 8.55 -11.61 11.87
N TRP A 33 8.30 -12.80 12.41
CA TRP A 33 7.86 -12.92 13.82
C TRP A 33 8.97 -12.62 14.82
N VAL A 34 10.18 -13.13 14.60
CA VAL A 34 11.31 -12.86 15.50
C VAL A 34 11.61 -11.35 15.63
N PRO A 35 11.79 -10.57 14.55
CA PRO A 35 12.04 -9.13 14.69
C PRO A 35 10.83 -8.38 15.25
N LEU A 36 9.59 -8.78 14.93
CA LEU A 36 8.39 -8.18 15.51
C LEU A 36 8.36 -8.37 17.03
N LEU A 37 8.56 -9.60 17.52
CA LEU A 37 8.60 -9.90 18.95
C LEU A 37 9.77 -9.19 19.64
N LYS A 38 10.92 -9.06 18.96
CA LYS A 38 12.04 -8.26 19.48
C LYS A 38 11.66 -6.79 19.62
N ASN A 39 11.00 -6.19 18.64
CA ASN A 39 10.55 -4.80 18.72
C ASN A 39 9.49 -4.60 19.82
N VAL A 40 8.54 -5.53 19.96
CA VAL A 40 7.57 -5.52 21.06
C VAL A 40 8.28 -5.65 22.40
N ARG A 41 9.31 -6.47 22.53
CA ARG A 41 10.11 -6.52 23.76
C ARG A 41 10.81 -5.19 24.00
N LEU A 42 11.49 -4.64 22.99
CA LEU A 42 12.27 -3.40 23.10
C LEU A 42 11.41 -2.19 23.45
N SER A 43 10.13 -2.15 23.07
CA SER A 43 9.24 -1.04 23.42
C SER A 43 8.98 -0.90 24.92
N PHE A 44 9.26 -1.93 25.73
CA PHE A 44 9.17 -1.86 27.20
C PHE A 44 10.50 -1.50 27.90
N PHE A 45 11.57 -1.26 27.14
CA PHE A 45 12.88 -0.87 27.67
C PHE A 45 13.24 0.53 27.20
N ASP A 46 14.08 1.21 27.97
CA ASP A 46 14.73 2.44 27.51
C ASP A 46 15.80 2.06 26.47
N VAL A 47 15.58 2.37 25.20
CA VAL A 47 16.49 1.98 24.11
C VAL A 47 17.04 3.22 23.44
N VAL A 48 18.34 3.47 23.64
CA VAL A 48 19.04 4.60 23.02
C VAL A 48 19.77 4.12 21.76
N ASN A 49 19.43 4.73 20.62
CA ASN A 49 20.07 4.49 19.31
C ASN A 49 20.10 3.02 18.86
N TYR A 50 19.17 2.17 19.32
CA TYR A 50 19.17 0.72 19.06
C TYR A 50 20.44 -0.03 19.47
N GLN A 51 21.37 0.62 20.18
CA GLN A 51 22.67 0.06 20.57
C GLN A 51 22.74 -0.26 22.06
N GLN A 52 22.01 0.48 22.90
CA GLN A 52 22.01 0.28 24.34
C GLN A 52 20.58 -0.01 24.81
N ILE A 53 20.36 -1.22 25.32
CA ILE A 53 19.13 -1.60 26.02
C ILE A 53 19.34 -1.25 27.48
N GLY A 54 18.71 -0.15 27.90
CA GLY A 54 18.68 0.34 29.27
C GLY A 54 17.69 -0.42 30.15
N ALA A 55 17.18 0.26 31.19
CA ALA A 55 16.27 -0.33 32.16
C ALA A 55 14.91 -0.69 31.56
N PHE A 56 14.20 -1.62 32.20
CA PHE A 56 12.80 -1.89 31.90
C PHE A 56 11.94 -0.71 32.40
N VAL A 57 11.28 -0.01 31.48
CA VAL A 57 10.45 1.17 31.75
C VAL A 57 8.95 0.89 31.62
N GLY A 58 8.57 -0.38 31.40
CA GLY A 58 7.16 -0.77 31.29
C GLY A 58 6.44 0.00 30.18
N PHE A 59 5.42 0.77 30.53
CA PHE A 59 4.60 1.50 29.56
C PHE A 59 5.01 2.97 29.36
N ASP A 60 6.10 3.43 29.97
CA ASP A 60 6.49 4.85 29.94
C ASP A 60 6.74 5.36 28.52
N ASN A 61 7.31 4.53 27.63
CA ASN A 61 7.49 4.86 26.22
C ASN A 61 6.15 5.16 25.52
N TYR A 62 5.09 4.41 25.86
CA TYR A 62 3.75 4.63 25.28
C TYR A 62 3.13 5.92 25.83
N ALA A 63 3.31 6.21 27.12
CA ALA A 63 2.85 7.46 27.72
C ALA A 63 3.60 8.69 27.17
N ALA A 64 4.89 8.54 26.87
CA ALA A 64 5.72 9.59 26.29
C ALA A 64 5.23 10.04 24.91
N ILE A 65 4.75 9.10 24.07
CA ILE A 65 4.21 9.40 22.75
C ILE A 65 3.04 10.39 22.81
N PHE A 66 2.15 10.25 23.80
CA PHE A 66 1.01 11.17 23.96
C PHE A 66 1.41 12.58 24.44
N ARG A 67 2.64 12.74 24.94
CA ARG A 67 3.20 14.04 25.34
C ARG A 67 4.03 14.69 24.23
N ASP A 68 4.31 13.96 23.15
CA ASP A 68 5.08 14.46 22.01
C ASP A 68 4.20 15.43 21.18
N PRO A 69 4.60 16.71 21.02
CA PRO A 69 3.86 17.67 20.23
C PRO A 69 3.72 17.28 18.75
N GLN A 70 4.61 16.44 18.22
CA GLN A 70 4.57 15.98 16.83
C GLN A 70 3.63 14.79 16.62
N PHE A 71 3.31 14.03 17.68
CA PHE A 71 2.53 12.81 17.56
C PHE A 71 1.14 13.04 16.98
N THR A 72 0.43 14.07 17.47
CA THR A 72 -0.92 14.39 16.98
C THR A 72 -0.92 14.80 15.51
N GLY A 73 0.07 15.58 15.09
CA GLY A 73 0.27 15.95 13.69
C GLY A 73 0.57 14.74 12.80
N ALA A 74 1.49 13.87 13.22
CA ALA A 74 1.83 12.65 12.50
C ALA A 74 0.65 11.66 12.41
N LEU A 75 -0.13 11.54 13.48
CA LEU A 75 -1.35 10.73 13.52
C LEU A 75 -2.38 11.28 12.54
N TRP A 76 -2.62 12.59 12.54
CA TRP A 76 -3.55 13.22 11.61
C TRP A 76 -3.12 13.08 10.15
N ASN A 77 -1.83 13.27 9.87
CA ASN A 77 -1.27 13.04 8.54
C ASN A 77 -1.48 11.59 8.07
N THR A 78 -1.34 10.62 8.98
CA THR A 78 -1.59 9.20 8.69
C THR A 78 -3.06 8.95 8.39
N VAL A 79 -3.98 9.52 9.17
CA VAL A 79 -5.43 9.42 8.92
C VAL A 79 -5.80 10.03 7.57
N GLN A 80 -5.28 11.22 7.26
CA GLN A 80 -5.49 11.86 5.95
C GLN A 80 -4.92 11.01 4.82
N TYR A 81 -3.72 10.46 4.99
CA TYR A 81 -3.09 9.59 3.99
C TYR A 81 -3.95 8.35 3.71
N VAL A 82 -4.46 7.68 4.75
CA VAL A 82 -5.35 6.52 4.61
C VAL A 82 -6.65 6.91 3.92
N PHE A 83 -7.27 8.01 4.34
CA PHE A 83 -8.50 8.52 3.73
C PHE A 83 -8.32 8.78 2.23
N TRP A 84 -7.30 9.54 1.84
CA TRP A 84 -7.02 9.84 0.43
C TRP A 84 -6.62 8.59 -0.35
N SER A 85 -5.89 7.65 0.26
CA SER A 85 -5.52 6.38 -0.38
C SER A 85 -6.75 5.53 -0.67
N LEU A 86 -7.79 5.59 0.16
CA LEU A 86 -9.08 4.96 -0.14
C LEU A 86 -9.84 5.77 -1.21
N ALA A 87 -9.96 7.09 -1.05
CA ALA A 87 -10.72 7.92 -1.98
C ALA A 87 -10.16 7.85 -3.42
N ILE A 88 -8.84 7.92 -3.59
CA ILE A 88 -8.18 7.97 -4.91
C ILE A 88 -7.67 6.57 -5.27
N GLY A 89 -6.89 5.96 -4.38
CA GLY A 89 -6.17 4.71 -4.64
C GLY A 89 -7.04 3.48 -4.79
N PHE A 90 -8.23 3.47 -4.19
CA PHE A 90 -9.19 2.37 -4.36
C PHE A 90 -10.15 2.60 -5.54
N ILE A 91 -10.69 3.81 -5.68
CA ILE A 91 -11.71 4.11 -6.71
C ILE A 91 -11.09 4.13 -8.11
N LEU A 92 -9.92 4.75 -8.28
CA LEU A 92 -9.31 4.94 -9.60
C LEU A 92 -9.02 3.60 -10.31
N PRO A 93 -8.38 2.60 -9.69
CA PRO A 93 -8.11 1.33 -10.37
C PRO A 93 -9.37 0.54 -10.72
N ILE A 94 -10.43 0.64 -9.90
CA ILE A 94 -11.73 0.02 -10.21
C ILE A 94 -12.35 0.69 -11.44
N GLY A 95 -12.38 2.03 -11.47
CA GLY A 95 -12.86 2.78 -12.63
C GLY A 95 -12.10 2.41 -13.91
N LEU A 96 -10.77 2.36 -13.84
CA LEU A 96 -9.93 1.90 -14.96
C LEU A 96 -10.22 0.45 -15.36
N ALA A 97 -10.52 -0.44 -14.41
CA ALA A 97 -10.85 -1.83 -14.69
C ALA A 97 -12.19 -1.96 -15.42
N VAL A 98 -13.21 -1.24 -14.98
CA VAL A 98 -14.53 -1.19 -15.64
C VAL A 98 -14.37 -0.63 -17.07
N LEU A 99 -13.67 0.50 -17.22
CA LEU A 99 -13.41 1.09 -18.54
C LEU A 99 -12.71 0.10 -19.47
N LEU A 100 -11.64 -0.54 -18.99
CA LEU A 100 -10.88 -1.50 -19.79
C LEU A 100 -11.65 -2.81 -20.04
N ASN A 101 -12.66 -3.12 -19.24
CA ASN A 101 -13.53 -4.27 -19.47
C ASN A 101 -14.36 -4.09 -20.74
N GLU A 102 -14.91 -2.89 -20.94
CA GLU A 102 -15.73 -2.50 -22.09
C GLU A 102 -14.92 -2.22 -23.38
N VAL A 103 -13.59 -2.12 -23.29
CA VAL A 103 -12.73 -1.88 -24.45
C VAL A 103 -12.68 -3.09 -25.38
N VAL A 104 -13.18 -2.93 -26.60
CA VAL A 104 -13.20 -3.96 -27.66
C VAL A 104 -11.89 -3.97 -28.47
N HIS A 105 -11.39 -2.79 -28.86
CA HIS A 105 -10.18 -2.65 -29.71
C HIS A 105 -8.98 -2.18 -28.89
N PHE A 106 -7.77 -2.64 -29.25
CA PHE A 106 -6.50 -2.25 -28.58
C PHE A 106 -6.42 -2.56 -27.08
N LYS A 107 -7.23 -3.51 -26.57
CA LYS A 107 -7.26 -3.88 -25.14
C LYS A 107 -5.86 -4.23 -24.59
N GLY A 108 -5.05 -4.97 -25.33
CA GLY A 108 -3.69 -5.33 -24.94
C GLY A 108 -2.74 -4.13 -24.85
N PHE A 109 -2.91 -3.13 -25.72
CA PHE A 109 -2.13 -1.90 -25.70
C PHE A 109 -2.46 -1.08 -24.44
N PHE A 110 -3.74 -0.81 -24.19
CA PHE A 110 -4.16 -0.07 -22.98
C PHE A 110 -3.75 -0.79 -21.69
N ARG A 111 -3.89 -2.13 -21.66
CA ARG A 111 -3.45 -2.96 -20.54
C ARG A 111 -1.95 -2.78 -20.24
N THR A 112 -1.13 -2.75 -21.29
CA THR A 112 0.32 -2.59 -21.16
C THR A 112 0.66 -1.16 -20.75
N PHE A 113 0.12 -0.18 -21.45
CA PHE A 113 0.37 1.25 -21.24
C PHE A 113 0.06 1.68 -19.81
N LEU A 114 -1.14 1.33 -19.31
CA LEU A 114 -1.56 1.68 -17.96
C LEU A 114 -0.74 0.98 -16.86
N ASN A 115 -0.03 -0.11 -17.20
CA ASN A 115 0.82 -0.84 -16.28
C ASN A 115 2.30 -0.42 -16.33
N VAL A 116 2.72 0.37 -17.31
CA VAL A 116 4.11 0.87 -17.43
C VAL A 116 4.62 1.52 -16.14
N PRO A 117 3.85 2.37 -15.42
CA PRO A 117 4.34 3.01 -14.20
C PRO A 117 4.76 2.03 -13.10
N ASN A 118 4.21 0.82 -13.05
CA ASN A 118 4.56 -0.17 -12.02
C ASN A 118 6.01 -0.64 -12.11
N PHE A 119 6.58 -0.65 -13.31
CA PHE A 119 7.94 -1.08 -13.56
C PHE A 119 8.98 0.00 -13.26
N ILE A 120 8.54 1.25 -13.03
CA ILE A 120 9.43 2.35 -12.65
C ILE A 120 9.86 2.14 -11.18
N PRO A 121 11.18 2.18 -10.87
CA PRO A 121 11.67 2.14 -9.49
C PRO A 121 11.01 3.22 -8.64
N GLY A 122 10.67 2.90 -7.38
CA GLY A 122 9.94 3.84 -6.50
C GLY A 122 10.63 5.19 -6.36
N ILE A 123 11.95 5.21 -6.17
CA ILE A 123 12.74 6.44 -6.07
C ILE A 123 12.68 7.26 -7.37
N ALA A 124 12.77 6.60 -8.53
CA ALA A 124 12.68 7.27 -9.83
C ALA A 124 11.28 7.86 -10.08
N ALA A 125 10.22 7.11 -9.74
CA ALA A 125 8.84 7.60 -9.82
C ALA A 125 8.64 8.84 -8.94
N THR A 126 9.15 8.82 -7.70
CA THR A 126 9.11 9.99 -6.81
C THR A 126 9.89 11.17 -7.39
N ALA A 127 11.08 10.94 -7.96
CA ALA A 127 11.88 11.99 -8.58
C ALA A 127 11.17 12.65 -9.78
N ILE A 128 10.49 11.86 -10.63
CA ILE A 128 9.66 12.39 -11.72
C ILE A 128 8.63 13.36 -11.16
N TRP A 129 7.85 12.93 -10.17
CA TRP A 129 6.78 13.78 -9.64
C TRP A 129 7.30 15.00 -8.86
N ILE A 130 8.42 14.89 -8.14
CA ILE A 130 9.09 16.05 -7.53
C ILE A 130 9.43 17.10 -8.59
N TYR A 131 9.95 16.68 -9.75
CA TYR A 131 10.26 17.59 -10.85
C TYR A 131 9.00 18.23 -11.45
N PHE A 132 7.90 17.47 -11.54
CA PHE A 132 6.61 18.01 -12.00
C PHE A 132 6.03 19.05 -11.05
N PHE A 133 6.10 18.79 -9.74
CA PHE A 133 5.57 19.66 -8.68
C PHE A 133 6.55 20.73 -8.18
N LYS A 134 7.71 20.86 -8.83
CA LYS A 134 8.74 21.81 -8.39
C LYS A 134 8.20 23.25 -8.45
N SER A 135 8.38 24.00 -7.36
CA SER A 135 7.80 25.33 -7.19
C SER A 135 8.50 26.45 -7.97
N GLU A 136 9.66 26.20 -8.59
CA GLU A 136 10.37 27.18 -9.42
C GLU A 136 9.77 27.26 -10.83
N ASP A 137 10.10 28.32 -11.59
CA ASP A 137 9.68 28.52 -13.00
C ASP A 137 10.05 27.35 -13.95
N ASN A 138 10.91 26.43 -13.50
CA ASN A 138 11.34 25.23 -14.21
C ASN A 138 10.54 23.95 -13.85
N GLY A 139 9.54 24.04 -12.97
CA GLY A 139 8.64 22.92 -12.68
C GLY A 139 7.64 22.71 -13.81
N VAL A 140 7.46 21.46 -14.26
CA VAL A 140 6.64 21.14 -15.45
C VAL A 140 5.22 21.70 -15.34
N LEU A 141 4.58 21.55 -14.18
CA LEU A 141 3.21 22.03 -14.01
C LEU A 141 3.15 23.57 -13.99
N ASN A 142 4.07 24.23 -13.30
CA ASN A 142 4.11 25.70 -13.28
C ASN A 142 4.37 26.29 -14.67
N SER A 143 5.27 25.69 -15.45
CA SER A 143 5.53 26.10 -16.84
C SER A 143 4.31 25.89 -17.75
N LEU A 144 3.44 24.91 -17.48
CA LEU A 144 2.22 24.66 -18.25
C LEU A 144 1.07 25.60 -17.89
N PHE A 145 0.92 25.98 -16.62
CA PHE A 145 -0.20 26.80 -16.17
C PHE A 145 -0.01 28.31 -16.34
N GLY A 146 1.23 28.78 -16.56
CA GLY A 146 1.54 30.18 -16.89
C GLY A 146 1.07 31.19 -15.82
N GLY A 147 1.97 31.68 -14.97
CA GLY A 147 1.61 32.63 -13.91
C GLY A 147 2.64 32.65 -12.78
N GLU A 148 2.23 33.14 -11.60
CA GLU A 148 3.03 33.05 -10.38
C GLU A 148 3.30 31.58 -10.03
N ALA A 149 4.53 31.30 -9.61
CA ALA A 149 4.97 29.95 -9.37
C ALA A 149 4.26 29.34 -8.14
N ILE A 150 3.44 28.30 -8.36
CA ILE A 150 2.67 27.65 -7.30
C ILE A 150 3.56 26.67 -6.56
N SER A 151 3.54 26.73 -5.23
CA SER A 151 4.23 25.78 -4.39
C SER A 151 3.37 24.56 -4.08
N TRP A 152 3.27 23.62 -5.03
CA TRP A 152 2.32 22.50 -4.99
C TRP A 152 2.29 21.69 -3.70
N PHE A 153 3.42 21.52 -3.00
CA PHE A 153 3.50 20.78 -1.74
C PHE A 153 3.19 21.61 -0.49
N TYR A 154 3.23 22.94 -0.58
CA TYR A 154 3.17 23.82 0.59
C TYR A 154 1.97 24.78 0.53
N ASP A 155 1.43 25.04 -0.66
CA ASP A 155 0.31 25.94 -0.89
C ASP A 155 -0.74 25.28 -1.81
N PRO A 156 -1.96 25.01 -1.30
CA PRO A 156 -2.39 25.18 0.08
C PRO A 156 -1.77 24.14 1.03
N PRO A 157 -1.65 24.40 2.34
CA PRO A 157 -0.94 23.51 3.29
C PRO A 157 -1.43 22.06 3.36
N TRP A 158 -2.66 21.78 2.92
CA TRP A 158 -3.25 20.44 2.92
C TRP A 158 -2.93 19.62 1.65
N SER A 159 -2.31 20.22 0.63
CA SER A 159 -2.15 19.61 -0.71
C SER A 159 -1.13 18.46 -0.74
N ALA A 160 -0.12 18.47 0.13
CA ALA A 160 1.00 17.53 0.08
C ALA A 160 0.54 16.07 0.11
N ILE A 161 -0.32 15.70 1.06
CA ILE A 161 -0.76 14.32 1.26
C ILE A 161 -1.58 13.81 0.06
N PRO A 162 -2.64 14.51 -0.42
CA PRO A 162 -3.34 14.14 -1.64
C PRO A 162 -2.42 13.95 -2.84
N LEU A 163 -1.45 14.85 -3.04
CA LEU A 163 -0.51 14.75 -4.15
C LEU A 163 0.38 13.51 -4.01
N ILE A 164 0.96 13.26 -2.83
CA ILE A 164 1.73 12.04 -2.57
C ILE A 164 0.89 10.80 -2.87
N VAL A 165 -0.36 10.75 -2.39
CA VAL A 165 -1.28 9.63 -2.66
C VAL A 165 -1.57 9.49 -4.16
N LEU A 166 -1.77 10.59 -4.87
CA LEU A 166 -1.99 10.59 -6.31
C LEU A 166 -0.79 9.99 -7.06
N THR A 167 0.43 10.36 -6.70
CA THR A 167 1.66 9.81 -7.33
C THR A 167 1.83 8.32 -7.06
N MET A 168 1.58 7.88 -5.83
CA MET A 168 1.64 6.46 -5.44
C MET A 168 0.54 5.66 -6.12
N THR A 169 -0.66 6.25 -6.24
CA THR A 169 -1.78 5.66 -6.96
C THR A 169 -1.45 5.53 -8.44
N TRP A 170 -0.95 6.59 -9.10
CA TRP A 170 -0.54 6.52 -10.50
C TRP A 170 0.50 5.41 -10.73
N LYS A 171 1.48 5.28 -9.83
CA LYS A 171 2.49 4.22 -9.91
C LYS A 171 1.85 2.83 -9.81
N GLY A 172 0.92 2.63 -8.87
CA GLY A 172 0.34 1.33 -8.50
C GLY A 172 -0.98 0.94 -9.20
N ALA A 173 -1.66 1.89 -9.83
CA ALA A 173 -3.04 1.72 -10.30
C ALA A 173 -3.15 0.66 -11.39
N GLY A 174 -2.17 0.57 -12.29
CA GLY A 174 -2.14 -0.42 -13.37
C GLY A 174 -2.28 -1.85 -12.87
N ALA A 175 -1.42 -2.28 -11.95
CA ALA A 175 -1.40 -3.62 -11.39
C ALA A 175 -2.70 -3.92 -10.62
N THR A 176 -3.16 -2.97 -9.82
CA THR A 176 -4.41 -3.11 -9.04
C THR A 176 -5.63 -3.24 -9.97
N MET A 177 -5.66 -2.46 -11.04
CA MET A 177 -6.70 -2.52 -12.07
C MET A 177 -6.72 -3.90 -12.76
N LEU A 178 -5.57 -4.53 -13.01
CA LEU A 178 -5.53 -5.88 -13.60
C LEU A 178 -6.18 -6.93 -12.69
N ILE A 179 -6.03 -6.80 -11.37
CA ILE A 179 -6.66 -7.69 -10.40
C ILE A 179 -8.18 -7.53 -10.47
N TYR A 180 -8.68 -6.29 -10.46
CA TYR A 180 -10.12 -6.03 -10.59
C TYR A 180 -10.68 -6.45 -11.95
N LEU A 181 -9.95 -6.21 -13.03
CA LEU A 181 -10.34 -6.63 -14.37
C LEU A 181 -10.43 -8.16 -14.46
N ALA A 182 -9.47 -8.88 -13.88
CA ALA A 182 -9.52 -10.34 -13.82
C ALA A 182 -10.75 -10.82 -13.03
N ALA A 183 -11.07 -10.19 -11.89
CA ALA A 183 -12.26 -10.51 -11.12
C ALA A 183 -13.57 -10.25 -11.90
N LEU A 184 -13.69 -9.09 -12.57
CA LEU A 184 -14.85 -8.77 -13.41
C LEU A 184 -15.04 -9.80 -14.54
N GLN A 185 -13.93 -10.29 -15.12
CA GLN A 185 -13.97 -11.29 -16.18
C GLN A 185 -14.37 -12.71 -15.71
N THR A 186 -14.39 -12.96 -14.39
CA THR A 186 -14.89 -14.24 -13.85
C THR A 186 -16.41 -14.28 -13.66
N ILE A 187 -17.10 -13.14 -13.80
CA ILE A 187 -18.55 -13.04 -13.63
C ILE A 187 -19.25 -13.66 -14.85
N ASP A 188 -20.23 -14.52 -14.60
CA ASP A 188 -21.02 -15.18 -15.64
C ASP A 188 -21.79 -14.14 -16.48
N PRO A 189 -21.67 -14.15 -17.83
CA PRO A 189 -22.40 -13.25 -18.72
C PRO A 189 -23.92 -13.24 -18.51
N THR A 190 -24.51 -14.37 -18.09
CA THR A 190 -25.96 -14.48 -17.84
C THR A 190 -26.46 -13.52 -16.75
N GLN A 191 -25.62 -13.17 -15.78
CA GLN A 191 -25.96 -12.18 -14.75
C GLN A 191 -26.13 -10.78 -15.35
N TYR A 192 -25.29 -10.43 -16.34
CA TYR A 192 -25.41 -9.16 -17.07
C TYR A 192 -26.62 -9.15 -18.01
N GLU A 193 -26.95 -10.28 -18.64
CA GLU A 193 -28.13 -10.40 -19.49
C GLU A 193 -29.43 -10.26 -18.68
N ALA A 194 -29.53 -10.95 -17.54
CA ALA A 194 -30.67 -10.83 -16.64
C ALA A 194 -30.89 -9.38 -16.17
N ALA A 195 -29.83 -8.71 -15.73
CA ALA A 195 -29.88 -7.30 -15.31
C ALA A 195 -30.22 -6.30 -16.43
N ARG A 196 -30.11 -6.68 -17.71
CA ARG A 196 -30.52 -5.85 -18.86
C ARG A 196 -31.99 -6.05 -19.25
N ILE A 197 -32.60 -7.16 -18.86
CA ILE A 197 -33.98 -7.51 -19.21
C ILE A 197 -34.97 -7.03 -18.14
N GLU A 198 -34.54 -6.90 -16.89
CA GLU A 198 -35.27 -6.21 -15.81
C GLU A 198 -35.35 -4.69 -16.02
#